data_AF-A0A7X7MTE7-F1
#
_entry.id   AF-A0A7X7MTE7-F1
#
_cell.length_a   1.000
_cell.length_b   1.000
_cell.length_c   1.000
_cell.angle_alpha   90.00
_cell.angle_beta   90.00
_cell.angle_gamma   90.00
#
_symmetry.space_group_name_H-M   'P 1'
#
loop_
_entity.id
_entity.type
_entity.pdbx_description
1 polymer ?
#
loop_
_entity_poly.entity_id
_entity_poly.type
_entity_poly.pdbx_seq_one_letter_code
_entity_poly.pdbx_strand_id
1 'polypeptide(L)' 'MQKTTAIFGEEGGFRERMARLRIEQREALKAAEPPPPACPACGKPMILRKAKTGPNAGKPFWGCSGYPACKAVQEVEK' A
#
# COMPACT_ATOMS: atom_id res chain seq x y z
N MET A 1 -39.02 -7.98 -24.76
CA MET A 1 -38.34 -8.29 -23.48
C MET A 1 -36.93 -8.84 -23.72
N GLN A 2 -36.09 -8.21 -24.55
CA GLN A 2 -34.77 -8.76 -24.94
C GLN A 2 -33.59 -7.82 -24.66
N LYS A 3 -33.84 -6.59 -24.21
CA LYS A 3 -32.79 -5.57 -24.03
C LYS A 3 -32.06 -5.65 -22.67
N THR A 4 -32.60 -6.38 -21.69
CA THR A 4 -32.05 -6.47 -20.33
C THR A 4 -30.93 -7.50 -20.20
N THR A 5 -30.88 -8.52 -21.06
CA THR A 5 -29.83 -9.57 -21.03
C THR A 5 -28.54 -9.13 -21.73
N ALA A 6 -28.61 -8.20 -22.70
CA ALA A 6 -27.43 -7.65 -23.38
C ALA A 6 -26.54 -6.83 -22.42
N ILE A 7 -27.15 -6.03 -21.54
CA ILE A 7 -26.45 -5.24 -20.51
C ILE A 7 -25.70 -6.14 -19.50
N PHE A 8 -26.22 -7.34 -19.23
CA PHE A 8 -25.58 -8.31 -18.35
C PHE A 8 -24.29 -8.90 -18.96
N GLY A 9 -24.20 -8.98 -20.30
CA GLY A 9 -23.04 -9.53 -21.01
C GLY A 9 -21.87 -8.56 -21.20
N GLU A 10 -22.14 -7.26 -21.39
CA GLU A 10 -21.10 -6.25 -21.64
C GLU A 10 -20.51 -5.65 -20.35
N GLU A 11 -21.36 -5.32 -19.37
CA GLU A 11 -20.90 -4.66 -18.13
C GLU A 11 -20.65 -5.65 -16.98
N GLY A 12 -20.96 -6.94 -17.20
CA GLY A 12 -21.04 -7.96 -16.16
C GLY A 12 -22.22 -7.71 -15.21
N GLY A 13 -22.45 -8.63 -14.28
CA GLY A 13 -23.48 -8.49 -13.26
C GLY A 13 -23.18 -7.35 -12.27
N PHE A 14 -24.20 -6.91 -11.51
CA PHE A 14 -24.04 -5.91 -10.44
C PHE A 14 -22.91 -6.25 -9.46
N ARG A 15 -22.71 -7.54 -9.16
CA ARG A 15 -21.64 -8.04 -8.29
C ARG A 15 -20.24 -7.78 -8.85
N GLU A 16 -20.05 -7.95 -10.16
CA GLU A 16 -18.76 -7.73 -10.83
C GLU A 16 -18.42 -6.24 -10.88
N ARG A 17 -19.41 -5.39 -11.18
CA ARG A 17 -19.23 -3.92 -11.12
C ARG A 17 -18.84 -3.44 -9.73
N MET A 18 -19.52 -3.94 -8.69
CA MET A 18 -19.17 -3.61 -7.30
C MET A 18 -17.81 -4.16 -6.87
N ALA A 19 -17.33 -5.25 -7.49
CA ALA A 19 -15.99 -5.75 -7.24
C ALA A 19 -14.92 -4.83 -7.86
N ARG A 20 -15.12 -4.37 -9.10
CA ARG A 20 -14.23 -3.42 -9.78
C ARG A 20 -14.08 -2.11 -9.00
N LEU A 21 -15.19 -1.52 -8.56
CA LEU A 21 -15.18 -0.28 -7.76
C LEU A 21 -14.38 -0.42 -6.46
N ARG A 22 -14.45 -1.58 -5.78
CA ARG A 22 -13.66 -1.85 -4.57
C ARG A 22 -12.16 -1.95 -4.87
N ILE A 23 -11.79 -2.60 -5.98
CA ILE A 23 -10.39 -2.72 -6.40
C ILE A 23 -9.84 -1.33 -6.71
N GLU A 24 -10.55 -0.56 -7.52
CA GLU A 24 -10.16 0.80 -7.90
C GLU A 24 -10.01 1.72 -6.68
N GLN A 25 -10.96 1.71 -5.74
CA GLN A 25 -10.83 2.46 -4.49
C GLN A 25 -9.59 2.06 -3.69
N ARG A 26 -9.29 0.77 -3.59
CA ARG A 26 -8.10 0.29 -2.86
C ARG A 26 -6.81 0.73 -3.55
N GLU A 27 -6.76 0.70 -4.87
CA GLU A 27 -5.60 1.14 -5.64
C GLU A 27 -5.40 2.66 -5.53
N ALA A 28 -6.48 3.44 -5.60
CA ALA A 28 -6.43 4.89 -5.41
C ALA A 28 -5.94 5.28 -4.01
N LEU A 29 -6.44 4.61 -2.95
CA LEU A 29 -5.97 4.84 -1.58
C LEU A 29 -4.49 4.48 -1.42
N LYS A 30 -4.02 3.39 -2.05
CA LYS A 30 -2.62 2.97 -2.01
C LYS A 30 -1.69 3.90 -2.79
N ALA A 31 -2.17 4.52 -3.87
CA ALA A 31 -1.41 5.50 -4.64
C ALA A 31 -1.33 6.88 -3.97
N ALA A 32 -2.30 7.20 -3.09
CA ALA A 32 -2.30 8.45 -2.31
C ALA A 32 -1.35 8.42 -1.10
N GLU A 33 -0.87 7.25 -0.69
CA GLU A 33 0.13 7.14 0.38
C GLU A 33 1.48 7.72 -0.11
N PRO A 34 2.18 8.52 0.73
CA PRO A 34 3.43 9.16 0.33
C PRO A 34 4.47 8.09 -0.05
N PRO A 35 5.25 8.34 -1.12
CA PRO A 35 6.28 7.40 -1.54
C PRO A 35 7.29 7.19 -0.41
N PRO A 36 7.79 5.96 -0.23
CA PRO A 36 8.78 5.68 0.80
C PRO A 36 10.06 6.50 0.58
N PRO A 37 10.68 7.05 1.63
CA PRO A 37 11.94 7.76 1.52
C PRO A 37 13.05 6.80 1.06
N ALA A 38 14.06 7.36 0.39
CA ALA A 38 15.25 6.63 0.00
C ALA A 38 16.20 6.46 1.20
N CYS A 39 16.83 5.29 1.29
CA CYS A 39 17.80 5.01 2.35
C CYS A 39 19.11 5.78 2.11
N PRO A 40 19.63 6.56 3.07
CA PRO A 40 20.87 7.32 2.90
C PRO A 40 22.12 6.45 2.76
N ALA A 41 22.07 5.18 3.20
CA ALA A 41 23.22 4.28 3.15
C ALA A 41 23.32 3.46 1.85
N CYS A 42 22.21 3.23 1.14
CA CYS A 42 22.23 2.37 -0.06
C CYS A 42 21.29 2.80 -1.19
N GLY A 43 20.54 3.89 -1.04
CA GLY A 43 19.59 4.41 -2.04
C GLY A 43 18.32 3.57 -2.23
N LYS A 44 18.19 2.41 -1.59
CA LYS A 44 17.00 1.55 -1.68
C LYS A 44 15.79 2.19 -0.97
N PRO A 45 14.54 1.88 -1.39
CA PRO A 45 13.35 2.39 -0.71
C PRO A 45 13.28 1.87 0.72
N MET A 46 12.87 2.73 1.65
CA MET A 46 12.61 2.36 3.03
C MET A 46 11.18 1.86 3.21
N ILE A 47 10.93 1.08 4.26
CA ILE A 47 9.62 0.49 4.55
C ILE A 47 9.21 0.94 5.95
N LEU A 48 7.98 1.41 6.09
CA LEU A 48 7.42 1.79 7.37
C LEU A 48 7.17 0.53 8.21
N ARG A 49 7.87 0.41 9.34
CA ARG A 49 7.72 -0.69 10.30
C ARG A 49 7.33 -0.11 11.65
N LYS A 50 6.63 -0.88 12.48
CA LYS A 50 6.31 -0.49 13.85
C LYS A 50 7.20 -1.26 14.82
N ALA A 51 7.83 -0.56 15.76
CA ALA A 51 8.64 -1.19 16.79
C ALA A 51 7.73 -1.99 17.73
N LYS A 52 8.05 -3.27 17.94
CA LYS A 52 7.26 -4.18 18.79
C LYS A 52 7.68 -4.14 20.26
N THR A 53 8.94 -3.83 20.54
CA THR A 53 9.56 -3.91 21.86
C THR A 53 10.56 -2.78 22.07
N GLY A 54 10.90 -2.49 23.33
CA GLY A 54 11.90 -1.49 23.70
C GLY A 54 11.34 -0.09 23.99
N PRO A 55 12.20 0.92 24.18
CA PRO A 55 11.81 2.28 24.57
C PRO A 55 10.98 3.01 23.51
N ASN A 56 11.05 2.57 22.25
CA ASN A 56 10.28 3.10 21.13
C ASN A 56 9.11 2.20 20.72
N ALA A 57 8.70 1.26 21.58
CA ALA A 57 7.58 0.35 21.29
C ALA A 57 6.31 1.13 20.91
N GLY A 58 5.70 0.76 19.79
CA GLY A 58 4.51 1.42 19.23
C GLY A 58 4.81 2.54 18.23
N LYS A 59 6.02 3.10 18.18
CA LYS A 59 6.38 4.14 17.20
C LYS A 59 6.69 3.52 15.83
N PRO A 60 6.22 4.12 14.73
CA PRO A 60 6.64 3.75 13.39
C PRO A 60 8.07 4.25 13.11
N PHE A 61 8.84 3.48 12.34
CA PHE A 61 10.17 3.84 11.88
C PHE A 61 10.36 3.37 10.43
N TRP A 62 11.18 4.08 9.67
CA TRP A 62 11.61 3.68 8.34
C TRP A 62 12.76 2.68 8.47
N GLY A 63 12.56 1.46 8.01
CA GLY A 63 13.61 0.44 7.91
C GLY A 63 14.00 0.20 6.45
N CYS A 64 15.29 0.10 6.15
CA CYS A 64 15.72 -0.17 4.78
C CYS A 64 15.17 -1.52 4.25
N SER A 65 14.66 -1.54 3.01
CA SER A 65 14.25 -2.78 2.33
C SER A 65 15.38 -3.78 2.08
N GLY A 66 16.64 -3.32 2.13
CA GLY A 66 17.83 -4.13 1.93
C GLY A 66 18.31 -4.91 3.15
N TYR A 67 17.58 -4.96 4.26
CA TYR A 67 17.95 -5.77 5.43
C TYR A 67 18.02 -7.27 5.06
N PRO A 68 19.06 -8.05 5.45
CA PRO A 68 20.10 -7.76 6.45
C PRO A 68 21.34 -7.01 5.94
N ALA A 69 21.49 -6.81 4.62
CA ALA A 69 22.66 -6.17 4.03
C ALA A 69 22.76 -4.66 4.36
N CYS A 70 21.63 -3.98 4.55
CA CYS A 70 21.59 -2.60 5.03
C CYS A 70 20.71 -2.51 6.28
N LYS A 71 21.30 -2.12 7.42
CA LYS A 71 20.62 -1.97 8.72
C LYS A 71 20.23 -0.52 9.04
N ALA A 72 20.29 0.37 8.05
CA ALA A 72 19.91 1.76 8.23
C ALA A 72 18.43 1.87 8.60
N VAL A 73 18.17 2.68 9.63
CA VAL A 73 16.84 3.04 10.11
C VAL A 73 16.74 4.56 10.19
N GLN A 74 15.55 5.08 9.93
CA GLN A 74 15.23 6.49 10.16
C GLN A 74 13.97 6.58 11.01
N GLU A 75 13.96 7.55 11.91
CA GLU A 75 12.77 7.85 12.70
C GLU A 75 11.73 8.52 11.80
N VAL A 76 10.46 8.13 11.97
CA VAL A 76 9.35 8.77 11.28
C VAL A 76 8.90 9.90 12.19
N GLU A 77 9.50 11.07 12.01
CA GLU A 77 8.98 12.27 12.65
C GLU A 77 7.62 12.58 12.00
N LYS A 78 6.58 12.68 12.83
CA LYS A 78 5.22 13.02 12.41
C LYS A 78 4.85 14.36 13.00
#